data_AF-A0A653D5S2-F1
#
_entry.id   AF-A0A653D5S2-F1
#
_cell.length_a   1.000
_cell.length_b   1.000
_cell.length_c   1.000
_cell.angle_alpha   90.00
_cell.angle_beta   90.00
_cell.angle_gamma   90.00
#
_symmetry.space_group_name_H-M   'P 1'
#
loop_
_entity.id
_entity.type
_entity.pdbx_description
1 polymer ?
#
loop_
_entity_poly.entity_id
_entity_poly.type
_entity_poly.pdbx_seq_one_letter_code
_entity_poly.pdbx_strand_id
1 'polypeptide(L)'
;MTDTSLARRINAFAPRMYDLIPETAMLIAASCTGIYYRRMTEEAHRRTFVGTRTCIESRVKLECEKEQQEQLLLSVIPAYIAAEVKRSIMLKMADACQQEQSNRSFHEMYVQRHNNVSILYADIVNFTPLSEQLSASDLVKTLNELFGRFDQIAQDNQCMRIKILGDCYYCVSGLPVSRPNHAYNCVNMGLQMIEAIRSYRFQCGHEDRHSHR
;
A
#
# COMPACT_ATOMS: atom_id res chain seq x y z
N MET A 1 -73.39 -48.75 40.42
CA MET A 1 -73.95 -47.38 40.26
C MET A 1 -72.89 -46.41 39.72
N THR A 2 -72.06 -46.85 38.75
CA THR A 2 -70.88 -46.10 38.29
C THR A 2 -70.72 -46.04 36.76
N ASP A 3 -71.30 -46.97 35.99
CA ASP A 3 -71.10 -47.03 34.52
C ASP A 3 -71.88 -46.00 33.69
N THR A 4 -73.05 -45.53 34.15
CA THR A 4 -73.92 -44.64 33.37
C THR A 4 -73.40 -43.19 33.30
N SER A 5 -72.45 -42.82 34.16
CA SER A 5 -71.83 -41.48 34.19
C SER A 5 -70.63 -41.37 33.23
N LEU A 6 -69.90 -42.47 33.05
CA LEU A 6 -68.69 -42.55 32.23
C LEU A 6 -69.07 -42.62 30.74
N ALA A 7 -70.10 -43.41 30.39
CA ALA A 7 -70.66 -43.46 29.05
C ALA A 7 -71.26 -42.11 28.59
N ARG A 8 -71.92 -41.36 29.48
CA ARG A 8 -72.44 -40.01 29.16
C ARG A 8 -71.33 -38.98 28.97
N ARG A 9 -70.23 -39.08 29.73
CA ARG A 9 -69.05 -38.21 29.56
C ARG A 9 -68.30 -38.49 28.26
N ILE A 10 -68.20 -39.75 27.83
CA ILE A 10 -67.60 -40.12 26.54
C ILE A 10 -68.47 -39.64 25.36
N ASN A 11 -69.79 -39.80 25.45
CA ASN A 11 -70.71 -39.42 24.36
C ASN A 11 -70.88 -37.90 24.21
N ALA A 12 -70.67 -37.13 25.29
CA ALA A 12 -70.61 -35.66 25.23
C ALA A 12 -69.25 -35.11 24.73
N PHE A 13 -68.20 -35.95 24.73
CA PHE A 13 -66.85 -35.60 24.26
C PHE A 13 -66.70 -35.80 22.74
N ALA A 14 -67.40 -36.79 22.17
CA ALA A 14 -67.39 -37.09 20.73
C ALA A 14 -67.71 -35.89 19.81
N PRO A 15 -68.77 -35.08 20.02
CA PRO A 15 -69.05 -33.93 19.15
C PRO A 15 -68.03 -32.79 19.31
N ARG A 16 -67.49 -32.56 20.52
CA ARG A 16 -66.39 -31.58 20.75
C ARG A 16 -65.08 -31.99 20.09
N MET A 17 -64.87 -33.29 19.87
CA MET A 17 -63.66 -33.82 19.27
C MET A 17 -63.62 -33.60 17.74
N TYR A 18 -64.77 -33.58 17.07
CA TYR A 18 -64.84 -33.32 15.62
C TYR A 18 -64.57 -31.85 15.26
N ASP A 19 -64.96 -30.90 16.12
CA ASP A 19 -64.70 -29.47 15.90
C ASP A 19 -63.22 -29.06 16.15
N LEU A 20 -62.47 -29.84 16.94
CA LEU A 20 -61.06 -29.56 17.30
C LEU A 20 -60.05 -29.98 16.21
N ILE A 21 -60.42 -30.93 15.35
CA ILE A 21 -59.58 -31.44 14.25
C ILE A 21 -59.22 -30.35 13.22
N PRO A 22 -60.16 -29.53 12.70
CA PRO A 22 -59.81 -28.46 11.75
C PRO A 22 -58.96 -27.35 12.39
N GLU A 23 -59.21 -27.01 13.66
CA GLU A 23 -58.40 -26.01 14.37
C GLU A 23 -56.94 -26.46 14.54
N THR A 24 -56.74 -27.72 14.92
CA THR A 24 -55.39 -28.30 15.04
C THR A 24 -54.71 -28.46 13.68
N ALA A 25 -55.47 -28.83 12.64
CA ALA A 25 -54.95 -28.90 11.27
C ALA A 25 -54.50 -27.51 10.74
N MET A 26 -55.28 -26.46 11.00
CA MET A 26 -54.91 -25.09 10.64
C MET A 26 -53.66 -24.62 11.40
N LEU A 27 -53.54 -24.95 12.69
CA LEU A 27 -52.37 -24.62 13.50
C LEU A 27 -51.09 -25.30 12.96
N ILE A 28 -51.19 -26.57 12.57
CA ILE A 28 -50.09 -27.33 11.98
C ILE A 28 -49.69 -26.72 10.63
N ALA A 29 -50.67 -26.40 9.77
CA ALA A 29 -50.40 -25.77 8.48
C ALA A 29 -49.69 -24.41 8.63
N ALA A 30 -50.17 -23.55 9.54
CA ALA A 30 -49.53 -22.27 9.84
C ALA A 30 -48.10 -22.45 10.38
N SER A 31 -47.89 -23.45 11.24
CA SER A 31 -46.57 -23.79 11.77
C SER A 31 -45.62 -24.28 10.68
N CYS A 32 -46.08 -25.14 9.77
CA CYS A 32 -45.30 -25.63 8.63
C CYS A 32 -44.90 -24.49 7.67
N THR A 33 -45.84 -23.60 7.31
CA THR A 33 -45.56 -22.43 6.47
C THR A 33 -44.58 -21.48 7.14
N GLY A 34 -44.72 -21.23 8.45
CA GLY A 34 -43.78 -20.42 9.22
C GLY A 34 -42.37 -21.02 9.25
N ILE A 35 -42.24 -22.33 9.45
CA ILE A 35 -40.95 -23.04 9.40
C ILE A 35 -40.33 -22.96 8.00
N TYR A 36 -41.13 -23.16 6.95
CA TYR A 36 -40.67 -23.04 5.56
C TYR A 36 -40.14 -21.64 5.26
N TYR A 37 -40.92 -20.59 5.60
CA TYR A 37 -40.52 -19.20 5.37
C TYR A 37 -39.26 -18.83 6.17
N ARG A 38 -39.15 -19.30 7.41
CA ARG A 38 -37.97 -19.11 8.26
C ARG A 38 -36.74 -19.75 7.63
N ARG A 39 -36.84 -21.00 7.15
CA ARG A 39 -35.74 -21.69 6.47
C ARG A 39 -35.29 -20.98 5.20
N MET A 40 -36.24 -20.55 4.36
CA MET A 40 -35.92 -19.81 3.14
C MET A 40 -35.19 -18.50 3.46
N THR A 41 -35.66 -17.77 4.47
CA THR A 41 -35.07 -16.48 4.87
C THR A 41 -33.68 -16.65 5.48
N GLU A 42 -33.48 -17.68 6.29
CA GLU A 42 -32.18 -18.01 6.89
C GLU A 42 -31.13 -18.41 5.83
N GLU A 43 -31.53 -19.19 4.82
CA GLU A 43 -30.65 -19.50 3.68
C GLU A 43 -30.29 -18.26 2.87
N ALA A 44 -31.24 -17.36 2.62
CA ALA A 44 -30.99 -16.11 1.92
C ALA A 44 -29.99 -15.22 2.68
N HIS A 45 -30.18 -15.04 3.99
CA HIS A 45 -29.26 -14.27 4.84
C HIS A 45 -27.87 -14.87 4.89
N ARG A 46 -27.76 -16.20 4.99
CA ARG A 46 -26.47 -16.90 5.00
C ARG A 46 -25.72 -16.69 3.68
N ARG A 47 -26.41 -16.78 2.54
CA ARG A 47 -25.81 -16.52 1.21
C ARG A 47 -25.34 -15.08 1.08
N THR A 48 -26.14 -14.09 1.50
CA THR A 48 -25.73 -12.67 1.46
C THR A 48 -24.56 -12.38 2.38
N PHE A 49 -24.52 -13.00 3.57
CA PHE A 49 -23.44 -12.82 4.52
C PHE A 49 -22.12 -13.38 3.98
N VAL A 50 -22.14 -14.60 3.43
CA VAL A 50 -20.95 -15.21 2.81
C VAL A 50 -20.48 -14.37 1.62
N GLY A 51 -21.40 -13.94 0.75
CA GLY A 51 -21.06 -13.07 -0.39
C GLY A 51 -20.45 -11.74 0.04
N THR A 52 -21.01 -11.11 1.08
CA THR A 52 -20.48 -9.86 1.65
C THR A 52 -19.08 -10.07 2.23
N ARG A 53 -18.88 -11.15 2.99
CA ARG A 53 -17.56 -11.50 3.54
C ARG A 53 -16.52 -11.68 2.44
N THR A 54 -16.81 -12.47 1.41
CA THR A 54 -15.89 -12.69 0.29
C THR A 54 -15.60 -11.39 -0.47
N CYS A 55 -16.60 -10.53 -0.65
CA CYS A 55 -16.43 -9.22 -1.26
C CYS A 55 -15.50 -8.32 -0.44
N ILE A 56 -15.71 -8.24 0.88
CA ILE A 56 -14.86 -7.47 1.80
C ILE A 56 -13.42 -8.02 1.78
N GLU A 57 -13.26 -9.33 1.88
CA GLU A 57 -11.92 -9.96 1.85
C GLU A 57 -11.18 -9.67 0.54
N SER A 58 -11.89 -9.75 -0.59
CA SER A 58 -11.32 -9.39 -1.90
C SER A 58 -10.97 -7.91 -2.00
N ARG A 59 -11.80 -7.02 -1.44
CA ARG A 59 -11.54 -5.57 -1.38
C ARG A 59 -10.29 -5.26 -0.58
N VAL A 60 -10.16 -5.82 0.62
CA VAL A 60 -8.98 -5.64 1.49
C VAL A 60 -7.71 -6.12 0.79
N LYS A 61 -7.77 -7.29 0.13
CA LYS A 61 -6.61 -7.81 -0.62
C LYS A 61 -6.20 -6.87 -1.76
N LEU A 62 -7.18 -6.37 -2.53
CA LEU A 62 -6.93 -5.41 -3.62
C LEU A 62 -6.34 -4.09 -3.10
N GLU A 63 -6.79 -3.60 -1.94
CA GLU A 63 -6.24 -2.39 -1.33
C GLU A 63 -4.78 -2.57 -0.93
N CYS A 64 -4.43 -3.71 -0.33
CA CYS A 64 -3.05 -4.03 0.03
C CYS A 64 -2.13 -4.13 -1.21
N GLU A 65 -2.57 -4.84 -2.26
CA GLU A 65 -1.82 -4.94 -3.52
C GLU A 65 -1.65 -3.56 -4.19
N LYS A 66 -2.67 -2.71 -4.12
CA LYS A 66 -2.62 -1.34 -4.63
C LYS A 66 -1.59 -0.50 -3.85
N GLU A 67 -1.57 -0.57 -2.52
CA GLU A 67 -0.59 0.15 -1.70
C GLU A 67 0.85 -0.27 -2.03
N GLN A 68 1.09 -1.58 -2.18
CA GLN A 68 2.41 -2.08 -2.60
C GLN A 68 2.80 -1.55 -3.98
N GLN A 69 1.87 -1.55 -4.95
CA GLN A 69 2.14 -1.00 -6.27
C GLN A 69 2.43 0.50 -6.23
N GLU A 70 1.72 1.28 -5.39
CA GLU A 70 1.97 2.71 -5.23
C GLU A 70 3.35 2.97 -4.59
N GLN A 71 3.76 2.18 -3.59
CA GLN A 71 5.09 2.28 -3.01
C GLN A 71 6.20 1.96 -4.03
N LEU A 72 6.02 0.91 -4.84
CA LEU A 72 6.98 0.56 -5.90
C LEU A 72 7.05 1.64 -6.98
N LEU A 73 5.93 2.26 -7.31
CA LEU A 73 5.91 3.35 -8.28
C LEU A 73 6.67 4.58 -7.76
N LEU A 74 6.50 4.92 -6.48
CA LEU A 74 7.17 6.05 -5.84
C LEU A 74 8.66 5.83 -5.55
N SER A 75 9.12 4.57 -5.53
CA SER A 75 10.55 4.27 -5.35
C SER A 75 11.36 4.55 -6.63
N VAL A 76 10.72 4.50 -7.80
CA VAL A 76 11.36 4.72 -9.10
C VAL A 76 11.01 6.08 -9.70
N ILE A 77 9.78 6.55 -9.49
CA ILE A 77 9.27 7.79 -10.07
C ILE A 77 9.01 8.81 -8.95
N PRO A 78 9.57 10.04 -9.04
CA PRO A 78 9.28 11.08 -8.07
C PRO A 78 7.78 11.35 -7.93
N ALA A 79 7.32 11.50 -6.68
CA ALA A 79 5.90 11.63 -6.35
C ALA A 79 5.16 12.74 -7.12
N TYR A 80 5.87 13.82 -7.48
CA TYR A 80 5.29 14.94 -8.22
C TYR A 80 5.01 14.65 -9.70
N ILE A 81 5.65 13.62 -10.28
CA ILE A 81 5.41 13.14 -11.66
C ILE A 81 4.53 11.89 -11.66
N ALA A 82 4.51 11.14 -10.55
CA ALA A 82 3.79 9.87 -10.40
C ALA A 82 2.30 9.97 -10.78
N ALA A 83 1.61 11.05 -10.40
CA ALA A 83 0.19 11.22 -10.72
C ALA A 83 -0.06 11.37 -12.23
N GLU A 84 0.81 12.10 -12.93
CA GLU A 84 0.71 12.30 -14.38
C GLU A 84 1.01 11.01 -15.14
N VAL A 85 2.07 10.30 -14.75
CA VAL A 85 2.43 9.00 -15.34
C VAL A 85 1.36 7.93 -15.08
N LYS A 86 0.79 7.90 -13.88
CA LYS A 86 -0.32 7.00 -13.55
C LYS A 86 -1.53 7.29 -14.44
N ARG A 87 -1.87 8.57 -14.63
CA ARG A 87 -2.99 9.00 -15.46
C ARG A 87 -2.80 8.60 -16.93
N SER A 88 -1.62 8.85 -17.50
CA SER A 88 -1.34 8.54 -18.90
C SER A 88 -1.37 7.03 -19.18
N ILE A 89 -0.85 6.20 -18.26
CA ILE A 89 -0.93 4.74 -18.35
C ILE A 89 -2.40 4.30 -18.31
N MET A 90 -3.19 4.83 -17.37
CA MET A 90 -4.61 4.47 -17.26
C MET A 90 -5.41 4.82 -18.52
N LEU A 91 -5.18 5.99 -19.11
CA LEU A 91 -5.84 6.40 -20.36
C LEU A 91 -5.48 5.44 -21.50
N LYS A 92 -4.20 5.11 -21.68
CA LYS A 92 -3.74 4.16 -22.70
C LYS A 92 -4.29 2.74 -22.50
N MET A 93 -4.47 2.31 -21.24
CA MET A 93 -5.09 1.02 -20.93
C MET A 93 -6.58 0.98 -21.27
N ALA A 94 -7.31 2.09 -21.04
CA ALA A 94 -8.71 2.21 -21.42
C ALA A 94 -8.89 2.21 -22.95
N ASP A 95 -8.01 2.91 -23.68
CA ASP A 95 -8.04 2.99 -25.14
C ASP A 95 -7.61 1.68 -25.82
N ALA A 96 -6.72 0.89 -25.20
CA ALA A 96 -6.28 -0.40 -25.72
C ALA A 96 -7.39 -1.46 -25.80
N CYS A 97 -8.54 -1.26 -25.14
CA CYS A 97 -9.72 -2.10 -25.34
C CYS A 97 -10.45 -1.85 -26.67
N GLN A 98 -10.08 -0.80 -27.42
CA GLN A 98 -10.77 -0.37 -28.66
C GLN A 98 -9.94 -0.58 -29.94
N GLN A 99 -8.64 -0.87 -29.84
CA GLN A 99 -7.78 -0.99 -31.02
C GLN A 99 -6.74 -2.11 -30.87
N GLU A 100 -6.95 -3.21 -31.61
CA GLU A 100 -6.11 -4.42 -31.54
C GLU A 100 -4.71 -4.28 -32.17
N GLN A 101 -4.42 -3.21 -32.91
CA GLN A 101 -3.17 -3.14 -33.68
C GLN A 101 -2.61 -1.72 -33.71
N SER A 102 -1.81 -1.38 -32.70
CA SER A 102 -0.77 -0.36 -32.85
C SER A 102 0.36 -0.63 -31.86
N ASN A 103 1.53 -0.86 -32.43
CA ASN A 103 2.85 -0.95 -31.82
C ASN A 103 2.93 -0.38 -30.39
N ARG A 104 3.04 -1.25 -29.38
CA ARG A 104 3.08 -0.95 -27.93
C ARG A 104 4.42 -0.31 -27.49
N SER A 105 4.92 0.71 -28.19
CA SER A 105 6.08 1.45 -27.68
C SER A 105 5.62 2.41 -26.58
N PHE A 106 5.84 2.01 -25.33
CA PHE A 106 5.75 2.90 -24.17
C PHE A 106 6.93 3.89 -24.15
N HIS A 107 7.12 4.66 -25.22
CA HIS A 107 8.17 5.67 -25.32
C HIS A 107 7.57 7.07 -25.21
N GLU A 108 6.97 7.37 -24.06
CA GLU A 108 6.55 8.73 -23.73
C GLU A 108 7.60 9.35 -22.82
N MET A 109 8.37 10.29 -23.35
CA MET A 109 9.41 10.98 -22.61
C MET A 109 8.80 12.17 -21.87
N TYR A 110 8.82 12.12 -20.54
CA TYR A 110 8.35 13.21 -19.69
C TYR A 110 9.47 14.22 -19.46
N VAL A 111 9.39 15.38 -20.12
CA VAL A 111 10.36 16.48 -19.96
C VAL A 111 9.64 17.72 -19.47
N GLN A 112 10.06 18.25 -18.32
CA GLN A 112 9.57 19.52 -17.78
C GLN A 112 10.72 20.49 -17.63
N ARG A 113 10.52 21.73 -18.09
CA ARG A 113 11.47 22.81 -17.89
C ARG A 113 11.19 23.48 -16.55
N HIS A 114 12.21 23.59 -15.72
CA HIS A 114 12.15 24.33 -14.46
C HIS A 114 13.15 25.47 -14.49
N ASN A 115 12.71 26.65 -14.05
CA ASN A 115 13.55 27.83 -13.87
C ASN A 115 13.80 28.02 -12.36
N ASN A 116 14.89 28.71 -12.00
CA ASN A 116 15.25 29.00 -10.60
C ASN A 116 15.42 27.73 -9.75
N VAL A 117 16.41 26.91 -10.14
CA VAL A 117 16.84 25.72 -9.44
C VAL A 117 18.33 25.81 -9.16
N SER A 118 18.80 25.14 -8.11
CA SER A 118 20.22 24.95 -7.83
C SER A 118 20.54 23.47 -7.77
N ILE A 119 21.66 23.07 -8.36
CA ILE A 119 22.11 21.68 -8.41
C ILE A 119 23.45 21.61 -7.68
N LEU A 120 23.61 20.60 -6.82
CA LEU A 120 24.85 20.30 -6.13
C LEU A 120 25.34 18.92 -6.56
N TYR A 121 26.64 18.87 -6.88
CA TYR A 121 27.39 17.67 -7.20
C TYR A 121 28.45 17.49 -6.12
N ALA A 122 28.51 16.31 -5.53
CA ALA A 122 29.54 15.94 -4.55
C ALA A 122 30.17 14.62 -4.97
N ASP A 123 31.50 14.60 -5.08
CA ASP A 123 32.26 13.44 -5.55
C ASP A 123 33.30 13.02 -4.53
N ILE A 124 33.54 11.71 -4.42
CA ILE A 124 34.52 11.18 -3.47
C ILE A 124 35.90 11.22 -4.11
N VAL A 125 36.74 12.12 -3.59
CA VAL A 125 38.13 12.21 -4.04
C VAL A 125 38.86 10.88 -3.78
N ASN A 126 39.57 10.39 -4.79
CA ASN A 126 40.34 9.14 -4.75
C ASN A 126 39.50 7.89 -4.47
N PHE A 127 38.29 7.80 -5.03
CA PHE A 127 37.46 6.61 -4.89
C PHE A 127 38.08 5.35 -5.51
N THR A 128 38.70 5.45 -6.70
CA THR A 128 39.32 4.29 -7.37
C THR A 128 40.28 3.50 -6.47
N PRO A 129 41.33 4.09 -5.87
CA PRO A 129 42.22 3.35 -4.98
C PRO A 129 41.52 2.85 -3.70
N LEU A 130 40.51 3.57 -3.19
CA LEU A 130 39.72 3.11 -2.05
C LEU A 130 38.93 1.83 -2.40
N SER A 131 38.35 1.79 -3.60
CA SER A 131 37.58 0.64 -4.09
C SER A 131 38.44 -0.59 -4.39
N GLU A 132 39.74 -0.40 -4.67
CA GLU A 132 40.71 -1.49 -4.85
C GLU A 132 41.15 -2.11 -3.51
N GLN A 133 41.14 -1.33 -2.42
CA GLN A 133 41.58 -1.78 -1.10
C GLN A 133 40.47 -2.48 -0.30
N LEU A 134 39.21 -2.11 -0.55
CA LEU A 134 38.06 -2.63 0.18
C LEU A 134 37.45 -3.85 -0.51
N SER A 135 36.88 -4.76 0.29
CA SER A 135 36.00 -5.79 -0.25
C SER A 135 34.73 -5.14 -0.83
N ALA A 136 34.10 -5.76 -1.83
CA ALA A 136 32.86 -5.24 -2.42
C ALA A 136 31.75 -5.03 -1.36
N SER A 137 31.67 -5.94 -0.38
CA SER A 137 30.71 -5.83 0.74
C SER A 137 30.97 -4.58 1.58
N ASP A 138 32.23 -4.34 1.94
CA ASP A 138 32.58 -3.24 2.84
C ASP A 138 32.52 -1.89 2.13
N LEU A 139 32.91 -1.84 0.85
CA LEU A 139 32.72 -0.66 0.01
C LEU A 139 31.24 -0.25 -0.06
N VAL A 140 30.33 -1.20 -0.30
CA VAL A 140 28.89 -0.92 -0.37
C VAL A 140 28.36 -0.46 0.98
N LYS A 141 28.80 -1.04 2.10
CA LYS A 141 28.40 -0.60 3.45
C LYS A 141 28.85 0.85 3.72
N THR A 142 30.11 1.16 3.46
CA THR A 142 30.69 2.51 3.62
C THR A 142 29.93 3.53 2.78
N LEU A 143 29.67 3.22 1.50
CA LEU A 143 28.90 4.10 0.62
C LEU A 143 27.45 4.29 1.11
N ASN A 144 26.80 3.21 1.53
CA ASN A 144 25.42 3.27 2.01
C ASN A 144 25.30 4.10 3.28
N GLU A 145 26.27 4.01 4.19
CA GLU A 145 26.28 4.84 5.39
C GLU A 145 26.53 6.33 5.06
N LEU A 146 27.53 6.61 4.22
CA LEU A 146 27.85 7.99 3.81
C LEU A 146 26.66 8.64 3.09
N PHE A 147 26.08 7.94 2.10
CA PHE A 147 24.94 8.44 1.34
C PHE A 147 23.67 8.50 2.19
N GLY A 148 23.50 7.61 3.17
CA GLY A 148 22.42 7.72 4.16
C GLY A 148 22.51 9.00 4.98
N ARG A 149 23.72 9.40 5.42
CA ARG A 149 23.93 10.69 6.09
C ARG A 149 23.64 11.87 5.15
N PHE A 150 24.07 11.80 3.89
CA PHE A 150 23.78 12.84 2.90
C PHE A 150 22.29 12.98 2.59
N ASP A 151 21.56 11.87 2.54
CA ASP A 151 20.10 11.87 2.36
C ASP A 151 19.40 12.60 3.50
N GLN A 152 19.83 12.39 4.75
CA GLN A 152 19.28 13.12 5.90
C GLN A 152 19.56 14.62 5.77
N ILE A 153 20.79 15.01 5.47
CA ILE A 153 21.16 16.42 5.26
C ILE A 153 20.37 17.02 4.10
N ALA A 154 20.15 16.28 3.02
CA ALA A 154 19.36 16.72 1.88
C ALA A 154 17.92 17.02 2.30
N GLN A 155 17.30 16.13 3.07
CA GLN A 155 15.96 16.30 3.60
C GLN A 155 15.85 17.55 4.47
N ASP A 156 16.79 17.74 5.39
CA ASP A 156 16.82 18.88 6.33
C ASP A 156 16.98 20.22 5.60
N ASN A 157 17.69 20.22 4.46
CA ASN A 157 17.92 21.41 3.63
C ASN A 157 16.92 21.57 2.48
N GLN A 158 15.85 20.76 2.44
CA GLN A 158 14.84 20.79 1.36
C GLN A 158 15.46 20.61 -0.05
N CYS A 159 16.46 19.75 -0.13
CA CYS A 159 17.09 19.30 -1.38
C CYS A 159 16.55 17.91 -1.73
N MET A 160 16.23 17.70 -3.00
CA MET A 160 15.84 16.41 -3.53
C MET A 160 17.07 15.70 -4.11
N ARG A 161 17.37 14.48 -3.65
CA ARG A 161 18.34 13.62 -4.33
C ARG A 161 17.79 13.20 -5.69
N ILE A 162 18.59 13.36 -6.74
CA ILE A 162 18.22 12.93 -8.09
C ILE A 162 18.72 11.52 -8.36
N LYS A 163 20.02 11.31 -8.19
CA LYS A 163 20.67 10.04 -8.51
C LYS A 163 22.01 9.93 -7.78
N ILE A 164 22.50 8.71 -7.69
CA ILE A 164 23.87 8.39 -7.35
C ILE A 164 24.50 7.79 -8.62
N LEU A 165 25.64 8.31 -9.06
CA LEU A 165 26.41 7.76 -10.18
C LEU A 165 27.78 7.33 -9.65
N GLY A 166 27.89 6.05 -9.31
CA GLY A 166 29.08 5.52 -8.66
C GLY A 166 29.28 6.13 -7.28
N ASP A 167 30.36 6.89 -7.15
CA ASP A 167 30.81 7.63 -5.97
C ASP A 167 30.30 9.08 -5.92
N CYS A 168 29.67 9.56 -7.00
CA CYS A 168 29.15 10.91 -7.08
C CYS A 168 27.67 10.98 -6.64
N TYR A 169 27.37 11.93 -5.76
CA TYR A 169 26.05 12.23 -5.20
C TYR A 169 25.47 13.52 -5.83
N TYR A 170 24.22 13.44 -6.31
CA TYR A 170 23.54 14.53 -7.01
C TYR A 170 22.26 14.94 -6.29
N CYS A 171 22.13 16.22 -5.98
CA CYS A 171 20.89 16.78 -5.45
C CYS A 171 20.52 18.12 -6.10
N VAL A 172 19.25 18.46 -5.98
CA VAL A 172 18.66 19.67 -6.53
C VAL A 172 17.79 20.35 -5.49
N SER A 173 17.86 21.67 -5.41
CA SER A 173 16.89 22.50 -4.67
C SER A 173 16.08 23.34 -5.64
N GLY A 174 14.84 23.64 -5.26
CA GLY A 174 13.85 24.30 -6.13
C GLY A 174 13.03 23.33 -7.00
N LEU A 175 13.12 22.02 -6.74
CA LEU A 175 12.23 21.00 -7.30
C LEU A 175 11.53 20.21 -6.18
N PRO A 176 10.26 19.79 -6.38
CA PRO A 176 9.40 20.10 -7.54
C PRO A 176 8.78 21.50 -7.47
N VAL A 177 8.77 22.10 -6.28
CA VAL A 177 8.27 23.45 -6.03
C VAL A 177 9.45 24.42 -6.10
N SER A 178 9.33 25.47 -6.91
CA SER A 178 10.33 26.53 -6.98
C SER A 178 10.42 27.24 -5.63
N ARG A 179 11.65 27.43 -5.14
CA ARG A 179 11.92 28.03 -3.83
C ARG A 179 12.85 29.23 -4.01
N PRO A 180 12.53 30.42 -3.48
CA PRO A 180 13.42 31.57 -3.64
C PRO A 180 14.80 31.34 -3.01
N ASN A 181 14.88 30.51 -1.96
CA ASN A 181 16.12 30.20 -1.25
C ASN A 181 16.83 28.93 -1.77
N HIS A 182 16.53 28.47 -3.00
CA HIS A 182 17.10 27.24 -3.56
C HIS A 182 18.64 27.22 -3.51
N ALA A 183 19.28 28.35 -3.80
CA ALA A 183 20.74 28.47 -3.78
C ALA A 183 21.31 28.39 -2.37
N TYR A 184 20.68 29.08 -1.41
CA TYR A 184 21.07 29.04 0.01
C TYR A 184 20.99 27.61 0.55
N ASN A 185 19.89 26.91 0.27
CA ASN A 185 19.68 25.53 0.69
C ASN A 185 20.76 24.58 0.16
N CYS A 186 21.11 24.69 -1.13
CA CYS A 186 22.19 23.89 -1.72
C CYS A 186 23.54 24.18 -1.08
N VAL A 187 23.89 25.45 -0.87
CA VAL A 187 25.18 25.82 -0.26
C VAL A 187 25.24 25.36 1.19
N ASN A 188 24.16 25.55 1.96
CA ASN A 188 24.07 25.11 3.36
C ASN A 188 24.19 23.58 3.47
N MET A 189 23.54 22.83 2.57
CA MET A 189 23.71 21.40 2.44
C MET A 189 25.18 21.03 2.17
N GLY A 190 25.83 21.68 1.21
CA GLY A 190 27.24 21.40 0.89
C GLY A 190 28.18 21.62 2.09
N LEU A 191 27.96 22.67 2.87
CA LEU A 191 28.71 22.92 4.11
C LEU A 191 28.46 21.83 5.16
N GLN A 192 27.22 21.38 5.33
CA GLN A 192 26.89 20.29 6.24
C GLN A 192 27.47 18.94 5.77
N MET A 193 27.51 18.67 4.47
CA MET A 193 28.15 17.47 3.92
C MET A 193 29.64 17.43 4.25
N ILE A 194 30.34 18.58 4.15
CA ILE A 194 31.76 18.69 4.54
C ILE A 194 31.94 18.34 6.03
N GLU A 195 31.07 18.86 6.90
CA GLU A 195 31.12 18.58 8.34
C GLU A 195 30.79 17.11 8.67
N ALA A 196 29.83 16.53 7.95
CA ALA A 196 29.48 15.12 8.09
C ALA A 196 30.63 14.20 7.68
N ILE A 197 31.34 14.51 6.57
CA ILE A 197 32.54 13.77 6.15
C ILE A 197 33.64 13.89 7.20
N ARG A 198 33.85 15.07 7.79
CA ARG A 198 34.82 15.26 8.87
C ARG A 198 34.52 14.34 10.04
N SER A 199 33.28 14.36 10.53
CA SER A 199 32.83 13.51 11.63
C SER A 199 32.93 12.01 11.29
N TYR A 200 32.60 11.63 10.06
CA TYR A 200 32.72 10.25 9.58
C TYR A 200 34.16 9.73 9.59
N ARG A 201 35.11 10.53 9.09
CA ARG A 201 36.54 10.19 9.12
C ARG A 201 37.09 10.05 10.54
N PHE A 202 36.62 10.87 11.49
CA PHE A 202 37.01 10.72 12.89
C PHE A 202 36.53 9.41 13.50
N GLN A 203 35.31 8.97 13.20
CA GLN A 203 34.75 7.71 13.70
C GLN A 203 35.49 6.49 13.13
N CYS A 204 35.68 6.46 11.80
CA CYS A 204 36.37 5.36 11.12
C CYS A 204 37.85 5.24 11.56
N GLY A 205 38.56 6.37 11.71
CA GLY A 205 39.94 6.39 12.20
C GLY A 205 40.12 6.04 13.69
N HIS A 206 39.02 5.85 14.43
CA HIS A 206 39.01 5.30 15.78
C HIS A 206 38.75 3.79 15.78
N GLU A 207 37.92 3.27 14.86
CA GLU A 207 37.64 1.82 14.73
C GLU A 207 38.88 1.04 14.26
N ASP A 208 39.65 1.58 13.31
CA ASP A 208 40.91 0.96 12.86
C ASP A 208 41.95 0.81 13.98
N ARG A 209 41.89 1.67 15.01
CA ARG A 209 42.77 1.59 16.19
C ARG A 209 42.31 0.57 17.24
N HIS A 210 41.04 0.18 17.23
CA HIS A 210 40.49 -0.80 18.16
C HIS A 210 40.40 -2.21 17.57
N SER A 211 40.34 -2.36 16.24
CA SER A 211 40.36 -3.69 15.58
C SER A 211 41.75 -4.34 15.50
N HIS A 212 42.81 -3.61 15.87
CA HIS A 212 44.20 -4.11 15.93
C HIS A 212 44.75 -4.25 17.35
N ARG A 213 43.89 -4.39 18.36
CA ARG A 213 44.27 -4.78 19.73
C ARG A 213 43.64 -6.10 20.14
#